data_AF-A0A914PKD1-F1
#
_entry.id   AF-A0A914PKD1-F1
#
_cell.length_a   1.000
_cell.length_b   1.000
_cell.length_c   1.000
_cell.angle_alpha   90.00
_cell.angle_beta   90.00
_cell.angle_gamma   90.00
#
_symmetry.space_group_name_H-M   'P 1'
#
loop_
_entity.id
_entity.type
_entity.pdbx_description
1 polymer ?
#
loop_
_entity_poly.entity_id
_entity_poly.type
_entity_poly.pdbx_seq_one_letter_code
_entity_poly.pdbx_strand_id
1 'polypeptide(L)'
;MKRIQKRIEGEEEKCREENIQSLTNMLKEMKNINCETTWAQAQQLLTQNPSFQKYLSFMDKDDALCVFSSHICGLIDEYQKIEEQNEISKLRNERKNREKFQELLVEFRQSGIITLKTKWKDISPLICKEDIFKDLLLQSGPTPIDFFKFFMIDWNAEFKNNLDFVLELMNKKNFTFNLTTSYELFIAFIESNSKTSQVNKENYQYIYDSLFQDLIERTSKQENAKEKLRKTIVAQFRKLESNPNIKFRDIEAVLRYFKTKWNINKNVEGIVLKLHMEYLGQEDGELMYEKRDKRNYSNSYRSFNNSSEKERENQKRYHYSDREYNNQKKHHHHHHRHRSSPSEDEDYHHHRRHRESPSSNYRNHQRSYRKY
;
A
#
# COMPACT_ATOMS: atom_id res chain seq x y z
N MET A 1 -55.80 16.78 -67.26
CA MET A 1 -56.25 16.48 -65.88
C MET A 1 -55.17 15.83 -65.03
N LYS A 2 -54.80 14.54 -65.19
CA LYS A 2 -53.79 13.88 -64.33
C LYS A 2 -52.39 14.54 -64.28
N ARG A 3 -51.90 15.14 -65.38
CA ARG A 3 -50.60 15.86 -65.41
C ARG A 3 -50.64 17.23 -64.71
N ILE A 4 -51.81 17.88 -64.67
CA ILE A 4 -51.99 19.18 -64.01
C ILE A 4 -52.11 18.93 -62.50
N GLN A 5 -52.89 17.91 -62.12
CA GLN A 5 -53.02 17.47 -60.73
C GLN A 5 -51.66 17.12 -60.11
N LYS A 6 -50.84 16.31 -60.80
CA LYS A 6 -49.49 15.95 -60.36
C LYS A 6 -48.53 17.15 -60.26
N ARG A 7 -48.77 18.22 -61.04
CA ARG A 7 -47.98 19.45 -61.00
C ARG A 7 -48.37 20.34 -59.83
N ILE A 8 -49.67 20.44 -59.55
CA ILE A 8 -50.22 21.16 -58.39
C ILE A 8 -49.77 20.46 -57.09
N GLU A 9 -49.90 19.14 -57.00
CA GLU A 9 -49.44 18.35 -55.84
C GLU A 9 -47.93 18.55 -55.58
N GLY A 10 -47.11 18.61 -56.64
CA GLY A 10 -45.68 18.88 -56.51
C GLY A 10 -45.31 20.34 -56.20
N GLU A 11 -46.18 21.31 -56.51
CA GLU A 11 -46.01 22.72 -56.14
C GLU A 11 -46.43 22.95 -54.67
N GLU A 12 -47.47 22.24 -54.21
CA GLU A 12 -47.91 22.22 -52.81
C GLU A 12 -46.85 21.58 -51.88
N GLU A 13 -46.26 20.46 -52.30
CA GLU A 13 -45.20 19.78 -51.54
C GLU A 13 -43.94 20.67 -51.39
N LYS A 14 -43.56 21.40 -52.45
CA LYS A 14 -42.46 22.38 -52.38
C LYS A 14 -42.75 23.54 -51.44
N CYS A 15 -43.96 24.09 -51.50
CA CYS A 15 -44.37 25.16 -50.60
C CYS A 15 -44.34 24.70 -49.12
N ARG A 16 -44.75 23.45 -48.86
CA ARG A 16 -44.66 22.82 -47.53
C ARG A 16 -43.22 22.68 -47.06
N GLU A 17 -42.32 22.19 -47.91
CA GLU A 17 -40.88 22.08 -47.61
C GLU A 17 -40.23 23.44 -47.31
N GLU A 18 -40.54 24.47 -48.10
CA GLU A 18 -40.04 25.83 -47.90
C GLU A 18 -40.52 26.44 -46.57
N ASN A 19 -41.79 26.21 -46.21
CA ASN A 19 -42.37 26.65 -44.94
C ASN A 19 -41.72 25.94 -43.74
N ILE A 20 -41.50 24.62 -43.84
CA ILE A 20 -40.80 23.81 -42.83
C ILE A 20 -39.38 24.32 -42.61
N GLN A 21 -38.63 24.56 -43.69
CA GLN A 21 -37.26 25.08 -43.62
C GLN A 21 -37.21 26.49 -43.04
N SER A 22 -38.16 27.35 -43.42
CA SER A 22 -38.26 28.72 -42.89
C SER A 22 -38.51 28.73 -41.39
N LEU A 23 -39.46 27.92 -40.90
CA LEU A 23 -39.70 27.77 -39.46
C LEU A 23 -38.48 27.19 -38.73
N THR A 24 -37.82 26.18 -39.31
CA THR A 24 -36.60 25.59 -38.74
C THR A 24 -35.50 26.64 -38.56
N ASN A 25 -35.28 27.50 -39.56
CA ASN A 25 -34.27 28.55 -39.50
C ASN A 25 -34.63 29.64 -38.47
N MET A 26 -35.90 30.04 -38.41
CA MET A 26 -36.36 31.01 -37.40
C MET A 26 -36.18 30.48 -35.97
N LEU A 27 -36.54 29.22 -35.71
CA LEU A 27 -36.34 28.61 -34.38
C LEU A 27 -34.86 28.60 -33.99
N LYS A 28 -33.95 28.33 -34.92
CA LYS A 28 -32.49 28.39 -34.68
C LYS A 28 -31.98 29.79 -34.34
N GLU A 29 -32.57 30.84 -34.91
CA GLU A 29 -32.18 32.24 -34.63
C GLU A 29 -32.73 32.75 -33.29
N MET A 30 -33.80 32.14 -32.79
CA MET A 30 -34.47 32.54 -31.54
C MET A 30 -33.72 32.04 -30.30
N LYS A 31 -32.92 32.91 -29.69
CA LYS A 31 -32.21 32.64 -28.42
C LYS A 31 -33.11 32.45 -27.20
N ASN A 32 -34.39 32.77 -27.32
CA ASN A 32 -35.35 32.73 -26.21
C ASN A 32 -36.03 31.36 -26.07
N ILE A 33 -35.77 30.43 -27.00
CA ILE A 33 -36.25 29.05 -26.95
C ILE A 33 -35.12 28.17 -26.42
N ASN A 34 -35.40 27.42 -25.36
CA ASN A 34 -34.49 26.48 -24.72
C ASN A 34 -35.11 25.07 -24.66
N CYS A 35 -34.37 24.10 -24.13
CA CYS A 35 -34.80 22.71 -23.99
C CYS A 35 -36.05 22.51 -23.10
N GLU A 36 -36.40 23.48 -22.25
CA GLU A 36 -37.59 23.44 -21.37
C GLU A 36 -38.80 24.18 -21.96
N THR A 37 -38.63 24.82 -23.13
CA THR A 37 -39.68 25.65 -23.72
C THR A 37 -40.82 24.77 -24.22
N THR A 38 -42.03 25.06 -23.76
CA THR A 38 -43.23 24.36 -24.21
C THR A 38 -43.76 24.94 -25.53
N TRP A 39 -44.53 24.15 -26.28
CA TRP A 39 -45.14 24.62 -27.52
C TRP A 39 -46.00 25.88 -27.33
N ALA A 40 -46.76 25.98 -26.24
CA ALA A 40 -47.59 27.15 -25.97
C ALA A 40 -46.76 28.44 -25.80
N GLN A 41 -45.63 28.34 -25.10
CA GLN A 41 -44.69 29.45 -24.92
C GLN A 41 -44.01 29.81 -26.25
N ALA A 42 -43.54 28.80 -26.99
CA ALA A 42 -42.94 29.00 -28.30
C ALA A 42 -43.93 29.66 -29.28
N GLN A 43 -45.19 29.22 -29.30
CA GLN A 43 -46.24 29.78 -30.15
C GLN A 43 -46.50 31.26 -29.83
N GLN A 44 -46.49 31.65 -28.55
CA GLN A 44 -46.62 33.07 -28.17
C GLN A 44 -45.43 33.89 -28.67
N LEU A 45 -44.20 33.41 -28.46
CA LEU A 45 -42.97 34.08 -28.92
C LEU A 45 -42.92 34.19 -30.45
N LEU A 46 -43.39 33.15 -31.13
CA LEU A 46 -43.48 33.08 -32.58
C LEU A 46 -44.55 34.02 -33.15
N THR A 47 -45.72 34.14 -32.48
CA THR A 47 -46.80 35.05 -32.90
C THR A 47 -46.40 36.53 -32.75
N GLN A 48 -45.52 36.83 -31.80
CA GLN A 48 -44.95 38.16 -31.61
C GLN A 48 -43.90 38.53 -32.67
N ASN A 49 -43.44 37.57 -33.48
CA ASN A 49 -42.47 37.80 -34.55
C ASN A 49 -43.22 38.13 -35.87
N PRO A 50 -43.12 39.37 -36.40
CA PRO A 50 -43.87 39.79 -37.60
C PRO A 50 -43.57 38.95 -38.83
N SER A 51 -42.35 38.41 -38.93
CA SER A 51 -41.92 37.55 -40.02
C SER A 51 -42.66 36.21 -40.01
N PHE A 52 -43.05 35.71 -38.83
CA PHE A 52 -43.62 34.38 -38.68
C PHE A 52 -45.15 34.34 -38.79
N GLN A 53 -45.84 35.43 -38.42
CA GLN A 53 -47.30 35.55 -38.55
C GLN A 53 -47.80 35.26 -39.98
N LYS A 54 -47.00 35.62 -40.99
CA LYS A 54 -47.29 35.35 -42.41
C LYS A 54 -47.23 33.86 -42.74
N TYR A 55 -46.29 33.08 -42.20
CA TYR A 55 -46.09 31.67 -42.54
C TYR A 55 -46.97 30.73 -41.70
N LEU A 56 -47.27 31.09 -40.45
CA LEU A 56 -48.13 30.32 -39.53
C LEU A 56 -49.55 30.09 -40.09
N SER A 57 -50.02 31.02 -40.92
CA SER A 57 -51.36 30.96 -41.53
C SER A 57 -51.42 30.04 -42.76
N PHE A 58 -50.27 29.68 -43.35
CA PHE A 58 -50.16 28.83 -44.54
C PHE A 58 -49.50 27.46 -44.26
N MET A 59 -49.09 27.21 -43.01
CA MET A 59 -48.45 25.96 -42.60
C MET A 59 -49.45 25.05 -41.86
N ASP A 60 -49.33 23.74 -42.05
CA ASP A 60 -50.10 22.77 -41.28
C ASP A 60 -49.65 22.78 -39.81
N LYS A 61 -50.61 22.66 -38.89
CA LYS A 61 -50.34 22.68 -37.44
C LYS A 61 -49.50 21.47 -37.02
N ASP A 62 -49.74 20.33 -37.65
CA ASP A 62 -49.01 19.09 -37.38
C ASP A 62 -47.55 19.20 -37.85
N ASP A 63 -47.29 19.87 -38.98
CA ASP A 63 -45.94 20.17 -39.45
C ASP A 63 -45.22 21.15 -38.53
N ALA A 64 -45.91 22.19 -38.08
CA ALA A 64 -45.32 23.18 -37.19
C ALA A 64 -44.91 22.56 -35.85
N LEU A 65 -45.75 21.66 -35.31
CA LEU A 65 -45.44 20.85 -34.13
C LEU A 65 -44.27 19.89 -34.37
N CYS A 66 -44.23 19.22 -35.52
CA CYS A 66 -43.11 18.33 -35.88
C CYS A 66 -41.78 19.09 -35.93
N VAL A 67 -41.75 20.26 -36.57
CA VAL A 67 -40.55 21.10 -36.68
C VAL A 67 -40.11 21.61 -35.32
N PHE A 68 -41.04 22.05 -34.49
CA PHE A 68 -40.75 22.50 -33.13
C PHE A 68 -40.22 21.37 -32.26
N SER A 69 -40.88 20.20 -32.27
CA SER A 69 -40.43 19.02 -31.53
C SER A 69 -39.02 18.60 -31.95
N SER A 70 -38.75 18.56 -33.26
CA SER A 70 -37.42 18.28 -33.80
C SER A 70 -36.36 19.28 -33.32
N HIS A 71 -36.70 20.58 -33.28
CA HIS A 71 -35.81 21.62 -32.77
C HIS A 71 -35.53 21.46 -31.28
N ILE A 72 -36.56 21.26 -30.44
CA ILE A 72 -36.40 21.05 -29.00
C ILE A 72 -35.60 19.77 -28.72
N CYS A 73 -35.87 18.66 -29.42
CA CYS A 73 -35.06 17.44 -29.34
C CYS A 73 -33.59 17.72 -29.69
N GLY A 74 -33.32 18.50 -30.74
CA GLY A 74 -31.96 18.92 -31.08
C GLY A 74 -31.29 19.73 -29.97
N LEU A 75 -32.00 20.66 -29.33
CA LEU A 75 -31.49 21.43 -28.19
C LEU A 75 -31.22 20.55 -26.97
N ILE A 76 -32.07 19.55 -26.70
CA ILE A 76 -31.86 18.58 -25.62
C ILE A 76 -30.60 17.75 -25.90
N ASP A 77 -30.44 17.25 -27.12
CA ASP A 77 -29.25 16.48 -27.52
C ASP A 77 -27.97 17.33 -27.40
N GLU A 78 -28.01 18.60 -27.78
CA GLU A 78 -26.87 19.53 -27.62
C GLU A 78 -26.56 19.79 -26.15
N TYR A 79 -27.58 20.03 -25.32
CA TYR A 79 -27.42 20.21 -23.88
C TYR A 79 -26.80 18.97 -23.23
N GLN A 80 -27.30 17.78 -23.53
CA GLN A 80 -26.75 16.51 -23.05
C GLN A 80 -25.29 16.33 -23.48
N LYS A 81 -24.95 16.64 -24.74
CA LYS A 81 -23.56 16.62 -25.20
C LYS A 81 -22.67 17.58 -24.43
N ILE A 82 -23.15 18.80 -24.14
CA ILE A 82 -22.38 19.78 -23.34
C ILE A 82 -22.20 19.27 -21.92
N GLU A 83 -23.24 18.72 -21.30
CA GLU A 83 -23.19 18.15 -19.95
C GLU A 83 -22.22 16.96 -19.88
N GLU A 84 -22.27 16.03 -20.85
CA GLU A 84 -21.31 14.94 -20.99
C GLU A 84 -19.88 15.44 -21.12
N GLN A 85 -19.63 16.46 -21.97
CA GLN A 85 -18.30 17.04 -22.12
C GLN A 85 -17.82 17.74 -20.85
N ASN A 86 -18.72 18.41 -20.12
CA ASN A 86 -18.42 19.04 -18.85
C ASN A 86 -18.05 18.00 -17.79
N GLU A 87 -18.81 16.91 -17.68
CA GLU A 87 -18.50 15.81 -16.76
C GLU A 87 -17.18 15.12 -17.11
N ILE A 88 -16.92 14.85 -18.39
CA ILE A 88 -15.63 14.33 -18.84
C ILE A 88 -14.49 15.29 -18.47
N SER A 89 -14.67 16.59 -18.69
CA SER A 89 -13.67 17.61 -18.38
C SER A 89 -13.42 17.73 -16.87
N LYS A 90 -14.49 17.66 -16.07
CA LYS A 90 -14.43 17.61 -14.62
C LYS A 90 -13.66 16.40 -14.13
N LEU A 91 -14.01 15.18 -14.57
CA LEU A 91 -13.29 13.94 -14.22
C LEU A 91 -11.80 13.99 -14.61
N ARG A 92 -11.48 14.57 -15.78
CA ARG A 92 -10.09 14.81 -16.19
C ARG A 92 -9.37 15.77 -15.25
N ASN A 93 -10.02 16.87 -14.86
CA ASN A 93 -9.44 17.84 -13.93
C ASN A 93 -9.22 17.22 -12.54
N GLU A 94 -10.19 16.45 -12.05
CA GLU A 94 -10.06 15.70 -10.80
C GLU A 94 -8.88 14.73 -10.82
N ARG A 95 -8.72 13.99 -11.92
CA ARG A 95 -7.56 13.12 -12.11
C ARG A 95 -6.24 13.90 -12.07
N LYS A 96 -6.16 15.03 -12.78
CA LYS A 96 -4.95 15.87 -12.77
C LYS A 96 -4.63 16.41 -11.37
N ASN A 97 -5.64 16.79 -10.60
CA ASN A 97 -5.44 17.26 -9.23
C ASN A 97 -4.94 16.14 -8.31
N ARG A 98 -5.47 14.92 -8.48
CA ARG A 98 -4.95 13.72 -7.79
C ARG A 98 -3.49 13.43 -8.16
N GLU A 99 -3.15 13.48 -9.45
CA GLU A 99 -1.78 13.26 -9.93
C GLU A 99 -0.81 14.32 -9.37
N LYS A 100 -1.17 15.61 -9.44
CA LYS A 100 -0.37 16.71 -8.85
C LYS A 100 -0.12 16.53 -7.36
N PHE A 101 -1.12 16.05 -6.61
CA PHE A 101 -0.95 15.82 -5.17
C PHE A 101 -0.01 14.63 -4.89
N GLN A 102 -0.05 13.59 -5.72
CA GLN A 102 0.92 12.50 -5.62
C GLN A 102 2.34 12.99 -5.93
N GLU A 103 2.51 13.84 -6.94
CA GLU A 103 3.80 14.48 -7.26
C GLU A 103 4.30 15.33 -6.07
N LEU A 104 3.43 16.14 -5.45
CA LEU A 104 3.77 16.91 -4.25
C LEU A 104 4.29 16.02 -3.11
N LEU A 105 3.68 14.84 -2.88
CA LEU A 105 4.16 13.89 -1.87
C LEU A 105 5.56 13.34 -2.21
N VAL A 106 5.86 13.13 -3.49
CA VAL A 106 7.19 12.72 -3.96
C VAL A 106 8.21 13.86 -3.73
N GLU A 107 7.86 15.11 -4.02
CA GLU A 107 8.72 16.26 -3.75
C GLU A 107 9.00 16.43 -2.25
N PHE A 108 7.99 16.20 -1.41
CA PHE A 108 8.15 16.23 0.05
C PHE A 108 9.04 15.10 0.57
N ARG A 109 9.01 13.93 -0.08
CA ARG A 109 9.98 12.86 0.18
C ARG A 109 11.40 13.28 -0.23
N GLN A 110 11.58 13.84 -1.42
CA GLN A 110 12.89 14.25 -1.94
C GLN A 110 13.53 15.38 -1.14
N SER A 111 12.72 16.30 -0.63
CA SER A 111 13.17 17.40 0.26
C SER A 111 13.41 16.96 1.71
N GLY A 112 13.09 15.69 2.06
CA GLY A 112 13.26 15.15 3.41
C GLY A 112 12.20 15.60 4.43
N ILE A 113 11.16 16.30 3.99
CA ILE A 113 10.01 16.68 4.83
C ILE A 113 9.22 15.43 5.25
N ILE A 114 9.01 14.51 4.29
CA ILE A 114 8.40 13.20 4.54
C ILE A 114 9.51 12.16 4.69
N THR A 115 9.56 11.55 5.87
CA THR A 115 10.39 10.38 6.20
C THR A 115 9.51 9.17 6.55
N LEU A 116 10.05 7.95 6.58
CA LEU A 116 9.32 6.72 6.94
C LEU A 116 8.63 6.79 8.32
N LYS A 117 9.09 7.68 9.22
CA LYS A 117 8.53 7.88 10.57
C LYS A 117 7.52 9.02 10.66
N THR A 118 7.34 9.78 9.58
CA THR A 118 6.52 11.00 9.56
C THR A 118 5.05 10.66 9.67
N LYS A 119 4.32 11.38 10.52
CA LYS A 119 2.87 11.21 10.67
C LYS A 119 2.14 12.31 9.91
N TRP A 120 0.89 12.04 9.54
CA TRP A 120 0.03 13.02 8.87
C TRP A 120 -0.05 14.35 9.61
N LYS A 121 -0.13 14.32 10.95
CA LYS A 121 -0.21 15.53 11.79
C LYS A 121 0.99 16.46 11.62
N ASP A 122 2.16 15.90 11.29
CA ASP A 122 3.41 16.64 11.20
C ASP A 122 3.50 17.42 9.86
N ILE A 123 2.93 16.84 8.78
CA ILE A 123 2.96 17.44 7.43
C ILE A 123 1.67 18.15 7.05
N SER A 124 0.55 17.83 7.70
CA SER A 124 -0.75 18.43 7.39
C SER A 124 -0.72 19.97 7.39
N PRO A 125 -0.05 20.66 8.33
CA PRO A 125 0.02 22.13 8.29
C PRO A 125 0.76 22.69 7.07
N LEU A 126 1.67 21.92 6.46
CA LEU A 126 2.38 22.30 5.25
C LEU A 126 1.50 22.04 4.03
N ILE A 127 0.92 20.84 3.94
CA ILE A 127 0.04 20.44 2.85
C ILE A 127 -1.20 21.34 2.75
N CYS A 128 -1.79 21.72 3.90
CA CYS A 128 -2.99 22.57 3.92
C CYS A 128 -2.79 23.97 3.34
N LYS A 129 -1.53 24.43 3.15
CA LYS A 129 -1.23 25.72 2.53
C LYS A 129 -1.28 25.68 1.00
N GLU A 130 -1.10 24.49 0.42
CA GLU A 130 -1.09 24.30 -1.03
C GLU A 130 -2.50 24.40 -1.59
N ASP A 131 -2.66 25.07 -2.73
CA ASP A 131 -3.98 25.22 -3.36
C ASP A 131 -4.54 23.87 -3.85
N ILE A 132 -3.65 22.94 -4.22
CA ILE A 132 -3.99 21.57 -4.62
C ILE A 132 -4.76 20.84 -3.50
N PHE A 133 -4.47 21.13 -2.22
CA PHE A 133 -5.19 20.54 -1.10
C PHE A 133 -6.65 20.99 -1.07
N LYS A 134 -6.92 22.28 -1.30
CA LYS A 134 -8.29 22.81 -1.37
C LYS A 134 -9.06 22.21 -2.55
N ASP A 135 -8.39 22.12 -3.70
CA ASP A 135 -8.97 21.55 -4.91
C ASP A 135 -9.38 20.08 -4.75
N LEU A 136 -8.61 19.31 -3.96
CA LEU A 136 -8.93 17.91 -3.65
C LEU A 136 -10.09 17.75 -2.67
N LEU A 137 -10.28 18.68 -1.74
CA LEU A 137 -11.37 18.60 -0.76
C LEU A 137 -12.76 18.76 -1.41
N LEU A 138 -12.83 19.39 -2.58
CA LEU A 138 -14.07 19.58 -3.34
C LEU A 138 -14.43 18.38 -4.21
N GLN A 139 -13.58 17.35 -4.27
CA GLN A 139 -13.73 16.20 -5.15
C GLN A 139 -14.22 14.99 -4.37
N SER A 140 -15.05 14.17 -5.00
CA SER A 140 -15.42 12.86 -4.46
C SER A 140 -14.26 11.87 -4.59
N GLY A 141 -14.05 11.03 -3.58
CA GLY A 141 -13.07 9.94 -3.62
C GLY A 141 -12.08 9.96 -2.45
N PRO A 142 -10.85 9.43 -2.66
CA PRO A 142 -9.84 9.38 -1.61
C PRO A 142 -9.47 10.77 -1.12
N THR A 143 -9.43 10.93 0.20
CA THR A 143 -9.07 12.22 0.81
C THR A 143 -7.55 12.44 0.74
N PRO A 144 -7.06 13.69 0.92
CA PRO A 144 -5.62 13.97 0.97
C PRO A 144 -4.85 13.10 1.99
N ILE A 145 -5.48 12.79 3.14
CA ILE A 145 -4.89 11.90 4.13
C ILE A 145 -4.82 10.44 3.63
N ASP A 146 -5.77 9.99 2.80
CA ASP A 146 -5.74 8.66 2.22
C ASP A 146 -4.64 8.54 1.17
N PHE A 147 -4.46 9.55 0.33
CA PHE A 147 -3.30 9.63 -0.57
C PHE A 147 -1.97 9.54 0.19
N PHE A 148 -1.84 10.27 1.31
CA PHE A 148 -0.66 10.15 2.16
C PHE A 148 -0.50 8.75 2.76
N LYS A 149 -1.59 8.12 3.25
CA LYS A 149 -1.52 6.76 3.77
C LYS A 149 -1.08 5.77 2.70
N PHE A 150 -1.65 5.83 1.50
CA PHE A 150 -1.29 4.96 0.38
C PHE A 150 0.19 5.14 0.01
N PHE A 151 0.63 6.40 -0.13
CA PHE A 151 2.03 6.72 -0.38
C PHE A 151 2.96 6.14 0.70
N MET A 152 2.61 6.28 1.98
CA MET A 152 3.40 5.72 3.08
C MET A 152 3.39 4.19 3.12
N ILE A 153 2.28 3.54 2.77
CA ILE A 153 2.19 2.08 2.68
C ILE A 153 3.13 1.57 1.58
N ASP A 154 3.04 2.16 0.39
CA ASP A 154 3.85 1.77 -0.77
C ASP A 154 5.33 2.02 -0.49
N TRP A 155 5.67 3.18 0.08
CA TRP A 155 7.06 3.49 0.42
C TRP A 155 7.63 2.59 1.51
N ASN A 156 6.84 2.26 2.54
CA ASN A 156 7.27 1.29 3.56
C ASN A 156 7.47 -0.12 2.98
N ALA A 157 6.63 -0.53 2.02
CA ALA A 157 6.79 -1.81 1.34
C ALA A 157 8.07 -1.82 0.48
N GLU A 158 8.32 -0.77 -0.30
CA GLU A 158 9.56 -0.59 -1.07
C GLU A 158 10.79 -0.63 -0.15
N PHE A 159 10.76 0.10 0.97
CA PHE A 159 11.84 0.10 1.95
C PHE A 159 12.11 -1.28 2.54
N LYS A 160 11.06 -2.02 2.94
CA LYS A 160 11.20 -3.38 3.48
C LYS A 160 11.80 -4.34 2.45
N ASN A 161 11.30 -4.31 1.22
CA ASN A 161 11.84 -5.14 0.15
C ASN A 161 13.33 -4.85 -0.10
N ASN A 162 13.71 -3.56 -0.09
CA ASN A 162 15.11 -3.15 -0.23
C ASN A 162 15.97 -3.60 0.96
N LEU A 163 15.45 -3.49 2.18
CA LEU A 163 16.13 -3.93 3.41
C LEU A 163 16.35 -5.44 3.41
N ASP A 164 15.32 -6.22 3.08
CA ASP A 164 15.40 -7.68 3.00
C ASP A 164 16.41 -8.12 1.94
N PHE A 165 16.42 -7.46 0.79
CA PHE A 165 17.40 -7.70 -0.26
C PHE A 165 18.85 -7.40 0.20
N VAL A 166 19.07 -6.28 0.90
CA VAL A 166 20.38 -5.93 1.46
C VAL A 166 20.82 -6.95 2.52
N LEU A 167 19.91 -7.36 3.42
CA LEU A 167 20.19 -8.39 4.41
C LEU A 167 20.54 -9.74 3.77
N GLU A 168 19.82 -10.14 2.71
CA GLU A 168 20.12 -11.35 1.97
C GLU A 168 21.51 -11.29 1.32
N LEU A 169 21.89 -10.13 0.77
CA LEU A 169 23.23 -9.91 0.22
C LEU A 169 24.33 -9.98 1.28
N MET A 170 24.11 -9.37 2.44
CA MET A 170 25.05 -9.42 3.57
C MET A 170 25.25 -10.87 4.03
N ASN A 171 24.17 -11.64 4.14
CA ASN A 171 24.23 -13.06 4.49
C ASN A 171 25.00 -13.89 3.45
N LYS A 172 24.74 -13.68 2.14
CA LYS A 172 25.44 -14.41 1.06
C LYS A 172 26.94 -14.14 1.04
N LYS A 173 27.37 -12.95 1.45
CA LYS A 173 28.80 -12.54 1.46
C LYS A 173 29.46 -12.69 2.82
N ASN A 174 28.75 -13.21 3.84
CA ASN A 174 29.21 -13.28 5.23
C ASN A 174 29.72 -11.92 5.76
N PHE A 175 29.08 -10.83 5.35
CA PHE A 175 29.47 -9.49 5.78
C PHE A 175 28.94 -9.22 7.20
N THR A 176 29.85 -8.93 8.14
CA THR A 176 29.51 -8.61 9.52
C THR A 176 29.35 -7.11 9.69
N PHE A 177 28.12 -6.66 9.91
CA PHE A 177 27.83 -5.26 10.23
C PHE A 177 28.01 -5.03 11.73
N ASN A 178 28.88 -4.08 12.07
CA ASN A 178 29.23 -3.74 13.45
C ASN A 178 29.02 -2.24 13.69
N LEU A 179 29.05 -1.82 14.96
CA LEU A 179 28.95 -0.40 15.33
C LEU A 179 30.11 0.47 14.80
N THR A 180 31.20 -0.14 14.34
CA THR A 180 32.35 0.54 13.72
C THR A 180 32.25 0.60 12.20
N THR A 181 31.22 0.00 11.59
CA THR A 181 31.05 0.01 10.14
C THR A 181 30.62 1.40 9.68
N SER A 182 31.51 2.12 8.99
CA SER A 182 31.20 3.41 8.38
C SER A 182 30.17 3.29 7.25
N TYR A 183 29.38 4.34 7.05
CA TYR A 183 28.45 4.45 5.93
C TYR A 183 29.13 4.26 4.56
N GLU A 184 30.35 4.77 4.41
CA GLU A 184 31.13 4.65 3.16
C GLU A 184 31.46 3.18 2.83
N LEU A 185 31.83 2.39 3.85
CA LEU A 185 32.10 0.96 3.69
C LEU A 185 30.83 0.18 3.33
N PHE A 186 29.69 0.61 3.88
CA PHE A 186 28.40 0.02 3.58
C PHE A 186 27.95 0.30 2.14
N ILE A 187 28.09 1.55 1.66
CA ILE A 187 27.83 1.89 0.25
C ILE A 187 28.77 1.10 -0.66
N ALA A 188 30.07 1.11 -0.39
CA ALA A 188 31.04 0.39 -1.22
C ALA A 188 30.71 -1.11 -1.30
N PHE A 189 30.27 -1.71 -0.19
CA PHE A 189 29.81 -3.09 -0.17
C PHE A 189 28.56 -3.30 -1.04
N ILE A 190 27.56 -2.42 -0.96
CA ILE A 190 26.35 -2.50 -1.78
C ILE A 190 26.71 -2.29 -3.26
N GLU A 191 27.39 -1.21 -3.62
CA GLU A 191 27.72 -0.84 -5.00
C GLU A 191 28.68 -1.82 -5.68
N SER A 192 29.50 -2.57 -4.91
CA SER A 192 30.34 -3.64 -5.46
C SER A 192 29.55 -4.79 -6.11
N ASN A 193 28.23 -4.86 -5.90
CA ASN A 193 27.39 -5.92 -6.42
C ASN A 193 26.49 -5.41 -7.56
N SER A 194 26.68 -5.91 -8.78
CA SER A 194 25.87 -5.53 -9.97
C SER A 194 24.34 -5.67 -9.81
N LYS A 195 23.85 -6.44 -8.82
CA LYS A 195 22.42 -6.61 -8.53
C LYS A 195 21.82 -5.51 -7.64
N THR A 196 22.65 -4.65 -7.02
CA THR A 196 22.18 -3.58 -6.13
C THR A 196 21.72 -2.33 -6.85
N SER A 197 21.90 -2.26 -8.18
CA SER A 197 21.29 -1.23 -9.03
C SER A 197 19.75 -1.21 -8.95
N GLN A 198 19.12 -2.28 -8.47
CA GLN A 198 17.68 -2.34 -8.21
C GLN A 198 17.26 -1.67 -6.90
N VAL A 199 18.19 -1.44 -5.97
CA VAL A 199 17.90 -0.79 -4.70
C VAL A 199 17.99 0.72 -4.90
N ASN A 200 16.91 1.41 -4.57
CA ASN A 200 16.84 2.87 -4.66
C ASN A 200 17.92 3.51 -3.76
N LYS A 201 18.82 4.30 -4.36
CA LYS A 201 19.96 4.92 -3.66
C LYS A 201 19.52 5.82 -2.51
N GLU A 202 18.34 6.45 -2.64
CA GLU A 202 17.73 7.25 -1.57
C GLU A 202 17.48 6.44 -0.29
N ASN A 203 17.25 5.12 -0.42
CA ASN A 203 16.98 4.25 0.71
C ASN A 203 18.27 3.78 1.40
N TYR A 204 19.47 3.98 0.84
CA TYR A 204 20.72 3.50 1.44
C TYR A 204 20.97 4.08 2.82
N GLN A 205 20.74 5.39 2.98
CA GLN A 205 20.88 6.07 4.27
C GLN A 205 19.91 5.49 5.29
N TYR A 206 18.64 5.37 4.94
CA TYR A 206 17.61 4.85 5.84
C TYR A 206 17.84 3.39 6.22
N ILE A 207 18.33 2.55 5.29
CA ILE A 207 18.66 1.14 5.57
C ILE A 207 19.85 1.08 6.51
N TYR A 208 20.91 1.86 6.26
CA TYR A 208 22.06 1.95 7.15
C TYR A 208 21.64 2.37 8.56
N ASP A 209 20.87 3.46 8.67
CA ASP A 209 20.37 3.96 9.95
C ASP A 209 19.51 2.92 10.67
N SER A 210 18.65 2.19 9.94
CA SER A 210 17.82 1.13 10.51
C SER A 210 18.66 -0.03 11.05
N LEU A 211 19.64 -0.51 10.27
CA LEU A 211 20.54 -1.58 10.72
C LEU A 211 21.40 -1.15 11.91
N PHE A 212 21.84 0.11 11.92
CA PHE A 212 22.63 0.68 13.00
C PHE A 212 21.80 0.81 14.29
N GLN A 213 20.56 1.29 14.18
CA GLN A 213 19.62 1.35 15.30
C GLN A 213 19.30 -0.04 15.84
N ASP A 214 19.06 -1.03 14.97
CA ASP A 214 18.85 -2.42 15.36
C ASP A 214 20.06 -2.99 16.12
N LEU A 215 21.29 -2.68 15.68
CA LEU A 215 22.50 -3.08 16.40
C LEU A 215 22.58 -2.44 17.79
N ILE A 216 22.35 -1.13 17.90
CA ILE A 216 22.34 -0.41 19.18
C ILE A 216 21.29 -1.01 20.12
N GLU A 217 20.09 -1.27 19.61
CA GLU A 217 19.02 -1.80 20.44
C GLU A 217 19.37 -3.23 20.93
N ARG A 218 19.98 -4.05 20.08
CA ARG A 218 20.47 -5.38 20.46
C ARG A 218 21.57 -5.32 21.51
N THR A 219 22.57 -4.44 21.36
CA THR A 219 23.66 -4.29 22.35
C THR A 219 23.13 -3.75 23.68
N SER A 220 22.27 -2.72 23.65
CA SER A 220 21.63 -2.17 24.85
C SER A 220 20.76 -3.21 25.56
N LYS A 221 19.97 -4.02 24.82
CA LYS A 221 19.19 -5.12 25.40
C LYS A 221 20.09 -6.17 26.05
N GLN A 222 21.21 -6.51 25.43
CA GLN A 222 22.19 -7.43 26.01
C GLN A 222 22.84 -6.88 27.27
N GLU A 223 23.20 -5.59 27.30
CA GLU A 223 23.74 -4.93 28.49
C GLU A 223 22.73 -4.87 29.63
N ASN A 224 21.50 -4.47 29.34
CA ASN A 224 20.40 -4.46 30.32
C ASN A 224 20.11 -5.88 30.86
N ALA A 225 20.18 -6.91 30.02
CA ALA A 225 20.03 -8.30 30.45
C ALA A 225 21.19 -8.74 31.37
N LYS A 226 22.43 -8.38 31.04
CA LYS A 226 23.62 -8.62 31.90
C LYS A 226 23.48 -7.88 33.23
N GLU A 227 23.00 -6.64 33.22
CA GLU A 227 22.81 -5.85 34.44
C GLU A 227 21.70 -6.41 35.33
N LYS A 228 20.56 -6.82 34.75
CA LYS A 228 19.48 -7.51 35.49
C LYS A 228 19.98 -8.81 36.11
N LEU A 229 20.75 -9.60 35.36
CA LEU A 229 21.39 -10.80 35.89
C LEU A 229 22.32 -10.47 37.05
N ARG A 230 23.20 -9.46 36.90
CA ARG A 230 24.09 -9.00 37.97
C ARG A 230 23.33 -8.56 39.22
N LYS A 231 22.30 -7.72 39.08
CA LYS A 231 21.45 -7.28 40.21
C LYS A 231 20.80 -8.47 40.92
N THR A 232 20.34 -9.46 40.16
CA THR A 232 19.74 -10.67 40.71
C THR A 232 20.77 -11.48 41.50
N ILE A 233 21.98 -11.68 40.95
CA ILE A 233 23.08 -12.37 41.65
C ILE A 233 23.46 -11.63 42.93
N VAL A 234 23.62 -10.30 42.88
CA VAL A 234 23.93 -9.47 44.06
C VAL A 234 22.86 -9.59 45.14
N ALA A 235 21.58 -9.54 44.77
CA ALA A 235 20.48 -9.68 45.73
C ALA A 235 20.49 -11.07 46.40
N GLN A 236 20.77 -12.13 45.63
CA GLN A 236 20.91 -13.48 46.20
C GLN A 236 22.14 -13.60 47.08
N PHE A 237 23.25 -12.96 46.70
CA PHE A 237 24.49 -12.93 47.48
C PHE A 237 24.26 -12.27 48.85
N ARG A 238 23.57 -11.13 48.91
CA ARG A 238 23.19 -10.48 50.18
C ARG A 238 22.26 -11.35 51.05
N LYS A 239 21.32 -12.07 50.44
CA LYS A 239 20.47 -13.05 51.16
C LYS A 239 21.28 -14.20 51.74
N LEU A 240 22.35 -14.62 51.06
CA LEU A 240 23.26 -15.64 51.55
C LEU A 240 24.14 -15.15 52.68
N GLU A 241 24.61 -13.92 52.60
CA GLU A 241 25.37 -13.25 53.67
C GLU A 241 24.58 -13.21 54.98
N SER A 242 23.26 -13.01 54.89
CA SER A 242 22.35 -13.02 56.04
C SER A 242 22.06 -14.42 56.61
N ASN A 243 22.54 -15.52 56.02
CA ASN A 243 22.29 -16.88 56.52
C ASN A 243 23.37 -17.32 57.52
N PRO A 244 23.02 -17.59 58.80
CA PRO A 244 24.00 -17.99 59.83
C PRO A 244 24.62 -19.39 59.59
N ASN A 245 24.05 -20.19 58.70
CA ASN A 245 24.48 -21.57 58.45
C ASN A 245 25.57 -21.71 57.38
N ILE A 246 25.93 -20.63 56.67
CA ILE A 246 26.92 -20.66 55.60
C ILE A 246 28.15 -19.89 56.06
N LYS A 247 29.31 -20.57 56.09
CA LYS A 247 30.60 -19.91 56.30
C LYS A 247 30.93 -19.08 55.08
N PHE A 248 30.54 -17.81 55.11
CA PHE A 248 30.70 -16.89 53.98
C PHE A 248 32.17 -16.58 53.64
N ARG A 249 33.11 -16.97 54.51
CA ARG A 249 34.57 -16.92 54.30
C ARG A 249 35.07 -18.03 53.37
N ASP A 250 34.29 -19.10 53.18
CA ASP A 250 34.63 -20.24 52.33
C ASP A 250 34.00 -20.06 50.94
N ILE A 251 34.79 -19.59 49.96
CA ILE A 251 34.33 -19.32 48.59
C ILE A 251 33.70 -20.55 47.92
N GLU A 252 34.16 -21.74 48.29
CA GLU A 252 33.69 -23.01 47.74
C GLU A 252 32.28 -23.37 48.25
N ALA A 253 31.93 -22.97 49.47
CA ALA A 253 30.57 -23.10 50.00
C ALA A 253 29.59 -22.13 49.29
N VAL A 254 30.04 -20.90 49.04
CA VAL A 254 29.27 -19.88 48.30
C VAL A 254 29.04 -20.32 46.85
N LEU A 255 30.08 -20.76 46.15
CA LEU A 255 29.97 -21.27 44.78
C LEU A 255 29.09 -22.52 44.69
N ARG A 256 29.19 -23.45 45.65
CA ARG A 256 28.35 -24.66 45.67
C ARG A 256 26.86 -24.31 45.78
N TYR A 257 26.50 -23.29 46.57
CA TYR A 257 25.12 -22.80 46.66
C TYR A 257 24.61 -22.22 45.33
N PHE A 258 25.41 -21.37 44.68
CA PHE A 258 25.04 -20.82 43.37
C PHE A 258 25.00 -21.92 42.30
N LYS A 259 25.84 -22.94 42.38
CA LYS A 259 25.88 -24.07 41.44
C LYS A 259 24.63 -24.94 41.53
N THR A 260 24.15 -25.20 42.75
CA THR A 260 22.95 -26.00 42.99
C THR A 260 21.65 -25.27 42.66
N LYS A 261 21.57 -23.95 42.88
CA LYS A 261 20.35 -23.18 42.59
C LYS A 261 20.27 -22.52 41.22
N TRP A 262 21.39 -22.17 40.59
CA TRP A 262 21.41 -21.27 39.42
C TRP A 262 22.16 -21.81 38.19
N ASN A 263 22.65 -23.06 38.22
CA ASN A 263 23.41 -23.70 37.13
C ASN A 263 24.50 -22.75 36.58
N ILE A 264 25.61 -22.65 37.32
CA ILE A 264 26.66 -21.65 37.05
C ILE A 264 27.24 -21.83 35.65
N ASN A 265 26.97 -20.85 34.78
CA ASN A 265 27.80 -20.56 33.61
C ASN A 265 29.00 -19.70 34.06
N LYS A 266 30.13 -19.75 33.34
CA LYS A 266 31.37 -18.99 33.65
C LYS A 266 31.14 -17.50 33.98
N ASN A 267 30.12 -16.88 33.38
CA ASN A 267 29.73 -15.48 33.64
C ASN A 267 29.16 -15.25 35.05
N VAL A 268 28.36 -16.20 35.58
CA VAL A 268 27.80 -16.13 36.94
C VAL A 268 28.90 -16.35 37.97
N GLU A 269 29.80 -17.31 37.70
CA GLU A 269 30.95 -17.62 38.54
C GLU A 269 31.84 -16.40 38.75
N GLY A 270 32.23 -15.72 37.67
CA GLY A 270 33.06 -14.52 37.75
C GLY A 270 32.41 -13.37 38.52
N ILE A 271 31.09 -13.20 38.44
CA ILE A 271 30.37 -12.17 39.20
C ILE A 271 30.36 -12.51 40.70
N VAL A 272 30.05 -13.75 41.06
CA VAL A 272 30.03 -14.21 42.47
C VAL A 272 31.42 -14.10 43.10
N LEU A 273 32.46 -14.47 42.35
CA LEU A 273 33.86 -14.35 42.80
C LEU A 273 34.24 -12.90 43.07
N LYS A 274 33.92 -11.97 42.16
CA LYS A 274 34.17 -10.53 42.37
C LYS A 274 33.46 -9.99 43.63
N LEU A 275 32.19 -10.33 43.82
CA LEU A 275 31.42 -9.91 45.01
C LEU A 275 31.97 -10.50 46.31
N HIS A 276 32.44 -11.74 46.29
CA HIS A 276 33.08 -12.37 47.44
C HIS A 276 34.44 -11.75 47.78
N MET A 277 35.24 -11.40 46.78
CA MET A 277 36.51 -10.68 46.98
C MET A 277 36.27 -9.26 47.54
N GLU A 278 35.26 -8.55 47.03
CA GLU A 278 34.83 -7.24 47.54
C GLU A 278 34.37 -7.34 49.00
N TYR A 279 33.61 -8.39 49.36
CA TYR A 279 33.21 -8.67 50.75
C TYR A 279 34.40 -8.96 51.69
N LEU A 280 35.46 -9.60 51.19
CA LEU A 280 36.67 -9.89 51.97
C LEU A 280 37.62 -8.69 52.12
N GLY A 281 37.32 -7.55 51.49
CA GLY A 281 38.03 -6.29 51.69
C GLY A 281 39.42 -6.21 51.04
N GLN A 282 39.57 -6.71 49.80
CA GLN A 282 40.77 -6.43 48.99
C GLN A 282 40.44 -5.42 47.89
N GLU A 283 41.02 -4.22 47.99
CA GLU A 283 40.87 -3.12 47.02
C GLU A 283 41.58 -3.34 45.68
N ASP A 284 42.33 -4.43 45.47
CA ASP A 284 43.02 -4.68 44.19
C ASP A 284 42.47 -5.90 43.46
N GLY A 285 41.51 -5.66 42.56
CA GLY A 285 40.86 -6.67 41.72
C GLY A 285 41.72 -7.34 40.65
N GLU A 286 43.06 -7.23 40.72
CA GLU A 286 43.97 -7.62 39.63
C GLU A 286 44.99 -8.73 39.97
N LEU A 287 45.12 -9.20 41.22
CA LEU A 287 46.30 -10.00 41.61
C LEU A 287 46.11 -11.48 42.01
N MET A 288 44.96 -12.12 41.74
CA MET A 288 44.73 -13.51 42.19
C MET A 288 44.19 -14.48 41.12
N TYR A 289 44.51 -14.28 39.84
CA TYR A 289 44.30 -15.31 38.82
C TYR A 289 45.59 -15.98 38.29
N GLU A 290 46.78 -15.46 38.59
CA GLU A 290 48.03 -16.08 38.10
C GLU A 290 48.60 -17.20 39.00
N LYS A 291 48.08 -17.40 40.23
CA LYS A 291 48.73 -18.30 41.20
C LYS A 291 48.03 -19.64 41.45
N ARG A 292 46.84 -19.90 40.88
CA ARG A 292 46.13 -21.18 41.12
C ARG A 292 46.20 -22.20 39.97
N ASP A 293 46.80 -21.87 38.82
CA ASP A 293 46.90 -22.78 37.67
C ASP A 293 48.31 -23.37 37.39
N LYS A 294 49.27 -23.25 38.31
CA LYS A 294 50.63 -23.81 38.10
C LYS A 294 50.90 -25.20 38.67
N ARG A 295 49.91 -25.93 39.20
CA ARG A 295 50.16 -27.28 39.75
C ARG A 295 49.42 -28.45 39.11
N ASN A 296 48.51 -28.25 38.16
CA ASN A 296 47.81 -29.40 37.53
C ASN A 296 47.56 -29.30 36.01
N TYR A 297 48.23 -28.40 35.28
CA TYR A 297 48.01 -28.26 33.82
C TYR A 297 49.26 -28.54 32.97
N SER A 298 50.14 -29.46 33.39
CA SER A 298 51.31 -29.85 32.59
C SER A 298 51.07 -31.06 31.65
N ASN A 299 49.84 -31.52 31.41
CA ASN A 299 49.64 -32.70 30.55
C ASN A 299 48.42 -32.70 29.62
N SER A 300 47.78 -31.55 29.32
CA SER A 300 46.64 -31.53 28.39
C SER A 300 46.79 -30.62 27.15
N TYR A 301 47.84 -29.78 27.06
CA TYR A 301 48.06 -28.90 25.89
C TYR A 301 48.96 -29.48 24.79
N ARG A 302 49.01 -30.81 24.62
CA ARG A 302 49.66 -31.45 23.45
C ARG A 302 48.70 -32.17 22.49
N SER A 303 47.38 -32.07 22.67
CA SER A 303 46.42 -32.80 21.80
C SER A 303 45.49 -31.94 20.92
N PHE A 304 45.69 -30.63 20.80
CA PHE A 304 44.79 -29.78 20.00
C PHE A 304 45.28 -29.41 18.59
N ASN A 305 46.36 -30.01 18.09
CA ASN A 305 46.87 -29.76 16.73
C ASN A 305 46.72 -30.93 15.75
N ASN A 306 45.76 -31.85 15.96
CA ASN A 306 45.46 -32.89 14.96
C ASN A 306 43.97 -33.32 14.95
N SER A 307 43.06 -32.38 14.75
CA SER A 307 41.68 -32.72 14.33
C SER A 307 41.09 -31.65 13.41
N SER A 308 41.86 -31.31 12.39
CA SER A 308 41.40 -30.57 11.22
C SER A 308 41.18 -31.54 10.06
N GLU A 309 40.40 -32.61 10.25
CA GLU A 309 39.91 -33.45 9.15
C GLU A 309 38.87 -34.49 9.61
N LYS A 310 37.63 -34.05 9.86
CA LYS A 310 36.36 -34.81 9.70
C LYS A 310 35.25 -34.13 10.49
N GLU A 311 34.47 -33.31 9.80
CA GLU A 311 33.02 -33.14 10.01
C GLU A 311 32.47 -32.18 8.95
N ARG A 312 32.68 -32.56 7.68
CA ARG A 312 31.78 -32.19 6.60
C ARG A 312 30.73 -33.30 6.54
N GLU A 313 29.61 -33.14 7.26
CA GLU A 313 28.29 -33.72 6.95
C GLU A 313 27.34 -33.54 8.13
N ASN A 314 26.60 -32.41 8.16
CA ASN A 314 25.17 -32.37 8.46
C ASN A 314 24.68 -30.92 8.52
N GLN A 315 24.45 -30.33 7.35
CA GLN A 315 23.56 -29.19 7.21
C GLN A 315 22.42 -29.58 6.27
N LYS A 316 21.36 -30.18 6.81
CA LYS A 316 20.05 -30.17 6.18
C LYS A 316 18.95 -30.10 7.24
N ARG A 317 17.99 -29.21 6.94
CA ARG A 317 16.72 -28.91 7.62
C ARG A 317 16.83 -28.05 8.87
N TYR A 318 16.32 -26.82 8.79
CA TYR A 318 14.99 -26.54 9.31
C TYR A 318 14.24 -25.55 8.41
N HIS A 319 13.01 -25.96 8.13
CA HIS A 319 12.02 -25.35 7.27
C HIS A 319 11.20 -24.35 8.09
N TYR A 320 10.67 -23.35 7.37
CA TYR A 320 9.56 -22.49 7.73
C TYR A 320 8.46 -23.29 8.49
N SER A 321 7.91 -22.72 9.56
CA SER A 321 6.60 -23.14 10.05
C SER A 321 5.82 -21.90 10.48
N ASP A 322 4.81 -21.63 9.67
CA ASP A 322 3.54 -21.03 10.05
C ASP A 322 3.08 -21.56 11.41
N ARG A 323 2.49 -20.65 12.20
CA ARG A 323 1.67 -20.99 13.36
C ARG A 323 0.25 -20.51 13.10
N GLU A 324 -0.55 -21.40 12.53
CA GLU A 324 -1.96 -21.48 12.88
C GLU A 324 -2.07 -22.06 14.30
N TYR A 325 -2.82 -21.37 15.15
CA TYR A 325 -3.17 -21.85 16.49
C TYR A 325 -4.68 -22.13 16.49
N ASN A 326 -5.05 -23.41 16.52
CA ASN A 326 -6.39 -23.81 16.90
C ASN A 326 -6.29 -24.76 18.09
N ASN A 327 -6.80 -24.29 19.24
CA ASN A 327 -6.82 -25.04 20.49
C ASN A 327 -8.25 -25.51 20.73
N GLN A 328 -8.46 -26.82 20.71
CA GLN A 328 -9.74 -27.46 20.99
C GLN A 328 -10.08 -27.36 22.48
N LYS A 329 -11.29 -26.90 22.78
CA LYS A 329 -12.02 -27.27 24.00
C LYS A 329 -13.37 -27.90 23.63
N LYS A 330 -13.75 -28.84 24.49
CA LYS A 330 -14.65 -29.98 24.28
C LYS A 330 -16.15 -29.68 24.44
N HIS A 331 -16.93 -30.46 23.69
CA HIS A 331 -18.28 -31.04 23.90
C HIS A 331 -19.48 -30.13 24.26
N HIS A 332 -20.56 -30.21 23.47
CA HIS A 332 -21.72 -31.07 23.79
C HIS A 332 -22.70 -31.21 22.58
N HIS A 333 -23.27 -32.41 22.47
CA HIS A 333 -24.28 -32.86 21.50
C HIS A 333 -25.63 -32.14 21.64
N HIS A 334 -26.37 -31.97 20.54
CA HIS A 334 -27.74 -32.51 20.42
C HIS A 334 -28.23 -32.59 18.96
N HIS A 335 -29.08 -33.59 18.76
CA HIS A 335 -29.62 -34.14 17.52
C HIS A 335 -30.89 -33.43 17.01
N HIS A 336 -31.05 -33.47 15.68
CA HIS A 336 -32.26 -33.63 14.86
C HIS A 336 -33.53 -32.80 15.16
N ARG A 337 -34.04 -32.13 14.11
CA ARG A 337 -35.26 -32.57 13.39
C ARG A 337 -35.58 -31.74 12.14
N HIS A 338 -36.00 -32.46 11.10
CA HIS A 338 -36.75 -31.96 9.96
C HIS A 338 -38.07 -31.29 10.38
N ARG A 339 -38.49 -30.22 9.68
CA ARG A 339 -39.87 -30.05 9.23
C ARG A 339 -40.03 -28.93 8.20
N SER A 340 -41.05 -29.13 7.37
CA SER A 340 -41.43 -28.50 6.11
C SER A 340 -42.03 -27.09 6.21
N SER A 341 -41.96 -26.38 5.06
CA SER A 341 -42.77 -25.28 4.45
C SER A 341 -44.21 -25.02 4.99
N PRO A 342 -44.89 -23.86 4.72
CA PRO A 342 -44.96 -23.18 3.38
C PRO A 342 -45.24 -21.64 3.27
N SER A 343 -45.20 -21.18 1.99
CA SER A 343 -45.99 -20.11 1.30
C SER A 343 -45.65 -18.62 1.57
N GLU A 344 -45.69 -17.63 0.65
CA GLU A 344 -46.37 -17.35 -0.66
C GLU A 344 -45.45 -16.41 -1.51
N ASP A 345 -45.18 -16.67 -2.79
CA ASP A 345 -45.84 -16.18 -4.05
C ASP A 345 -45.18 -14.91 -4.66
N GLU A 346 -44.52 -15.06 -5.82
CA GLU A 346 -45.05 -14.58 -7.12
C GLU A 346 -44.13 -14.95 -8.30
N ASP A 347 -44.78 -15.14 -9.44
CA ASP A 347 -44.40 -15.77 -10.70
C ASP A 347 -43.21 -15.13 -11.47
N TYR A 348 -42.51 -15.93 -12.28
CA TYR A 348 -42.53 -15.80 -13.75
C TYR A 348 -41.67 -16.87 -14.45
N HIS A 349 -42.24 -17.39 -15.53
CA HIS A 349 -41.86 -18.57 -16.29
C HIS A 349 -40.46 -18.61 -16.94
N HIS A 350 -39.95 -19.85 -17.04
CA HIS A 350 -38.93 -20.35 -17.96
C HIS A 350 -38.97 -19.77 -19.38
N HIS A 351 -37.80 -19.50 -19.98
CA HIS A 351 -37.41 -20.14 -21.24
C HIS A 351 -35.89 -20.15 -21.45
N ARG A 352 -35.37 -21.39 -21.52
CA ARG A 352 -34.04 -21.78 -21.98
C ARG A 352 -33.95 -21.57 -23.50
N ARG A 353 -32.96 -20.82 -24.00
CA ARG A 353 -32.43 -21.00 -25.37
C ARG A 353 -30.92 -20.81 -25.37
N HIS A 354 -30.23 -21.92 -25.64
CA HIS A 354 -28.86 -21.96 -26.12
C HIS A 354 -28.73 -21.14 -27.40
N ARG A 355 -27.66 -20.35 -27.52
CA ARG A 355 -27.23 -19.78 -28.79
C ARG A 355 -25.73 -19.96 -28.95
N GLU A 356 -25.38 -20.69 -29.99
CA GLU A 356 -24.04 -20.93 -30.51
C GLU A 356 -23.41 -19.63 -31.03
N SER A 357 -22.12 -19.44 -30.76
CA SER A 357 -21.33 -18.32 -31.28
C SER A 357 -20.66 -18.67 -32.61
N PRO A 358 -20.70 -17.82 -33.65
CA PRO A 358 -20.02 -18.08 -34.92
C PRO A 358 -18.53 -17.76 -34.88
N SER A 359 -17.77 -18.66 -35.49
CA SER A 359 -16.35 -18.61 -35.87
C SER A 359 -15.89 -17.29 -36.50
N SER A 360 -14.80 -16.73 -35.97
CA SER A 360 -14.03 -15.61 -36.52
C SER A 360 -12.82 -16.13 -37.30
N ASN A 361 -12.88 -16.03 -38.63
CA ASN A 361 -11.80 -16.27 -39.58
C ASN A 361 -10.63 -15.29 -39.38
N TYR A 362 -9.48 -15.78 -38.89
CA TYR A 362 -8.19 -15.09 -39.03
C TYR A 362 -7.53 -15.47 -40.36
N ARG A 363 -7.38 -14.48 -41.25
CA ARG A 363 -6.81 -14.59 -42.59
C ARG A 363 -5.30 -14.32 -42.52
N ASN A 364 -4.49 -15.38 -42.60
CA ASN A 364 -3.03 -15.30 -42.75
C ASN A 364 -2.66 -14.70 -44.12
N HIS A 365 -1.88 -13.62 -44.13
CA HIS A 365 -1.18 -13.13 -45.32
C HIS A 365 0.30 -13.57 -45.24
N GLN A 366 0.66 -14.61 -45.99
CA GLN A 366 2.06 -14.85 -46.38
C GLN A 366 2.33 -14.17 -47.72
N ARG A 367 3.24 -13.18 -47.71
CA ARG A 367 3.91 -12.67 -48.90
C ARG A 367 4.92 -13.72 -49.36
N SER A 368 4.75 -14.27 -50.57
CA SER A 368 5.86 -14.91 -51.28
C SER A 368 6.33 -13.98 -52.40
N TYR A 369 7.63 -13.73 -52.39
CA TYR A 369 8.36 -13.15 -53.51
C TYR A 369 8.57 -14.23 -54.55
N ARG A 370 8.30 -13.95 -55.83
CA ARG A 370 8.96 -14.66 -56.93
C ARG A 370 9.30 -13.70 -58.05
N LYS A 371 10.63 -13.57 -58.23
CA LYS A 371 11.31 -13.15 -59.46
C LYS A 371 10.86 -14.08 -60.60
N TYR A 372 10.57 -13.53 -61.77
CA TYR A 372 11.42 -13.58 -62.97
C TYR A 372 10.93 -12.53 -63.96
#